data_AF-A0A2V6FIC5-F1
#
_entry.id   AF-A0A2V6FIC5-F1
#
_cell.length_a   1.000
_cell.length_b   1.000
_cell.length_c   1.000
_cell.angle_alpha   90.00
_cell.angle_beta   90.00
_cell.angle_gamma   90.00
#
_symmetry.space_group_name_H-M   'P 1'
#
loop_
_entity.id
_entity.type
_entity.pdbx_description
1 polymer ?
#
loop_
_entity_poly.entity_id
_entity_poly.type
_entity_poly.pdbx_seq_one_letter_code
_entity_poly.pdbx_strand_id
1 'polypeptide(L)' 'MPTLAIHGQDDRIVSLSAAGAWTAQLVKAARLVVIKGGPYCVTWMHADEVNAALLNFLKN' A
#
# COMPACT_ATOMS: atom_id res chain seq x y z
N MET A 1 -10.69 5.31 12.41
CA MET A 1 -11.21 5.65 11.07
C MET A 1 -10.73 4.59 10.09
N PRO A 2 -11.44 4.31 8.98
CA PRO A 2 -10.90 3.45 7.92
C PRO A 2 -9.55 3.98 7.43
N THR A 3 -8.60 3.10 7.15
CA THR A 3 -7.25 3.48 6.69
C THR A 3 -6.80 2.53 5.59
N LEU A 4 -6.07 3.05 4.61
CA LEU A 4 -5.45 2.29 3.54
C LEU A 4 -3.94 2.50 3.57
N ALA A 5 -3.20 1.41 3.64
CA ALA A 5 -1.77 1.38 3.35
C ALA A 5 -1.57 0.72 1.98
N ILE A 6 -0.79 1.34 1.10
CA ILE A 6 -0.39 0.77 -0.19
C ILE A 6 1.13 0.70 -0.19
N HIS A 7 1.71 -0.47 -0.50
CA HIS A 7 3.17 -0.67 -0.42
C HIS A 7 3.68 -1.56 -1.56
N GLY A 8 4.83 -1.21 -2.15
CA GLY A 8 5.51 -2.04 -3.15
C GLY A 8 6.13 -3.31 -2.57
N GLN A 9 5.89 -4.47 -3.17
CA GLN A 9 6.47 -5.72 -2.68
C GLN A 9 8.00 -5.71 -2.71
N ASP A 10 8.58 -5.11 -3.76
CA ASP A 10 10.01 -5.10 -4.04
C ASP A 10 10.64 -3.73 -3.72
N ASP A 11 10.03 -3.01 -2.77
CA ASP A 11 10.57 -1.77 -2.24
C ASP A 11 11.91 -2.02 -1.52
N ARG A 12 13.00 -1.54 -2.13
CA ARG A 12 14.37 -1.66 -1.62
C ARG A 12 14.82 -0.46 -0.78
N ILE A 13 13.99 0.56 -0.62
CA ILE A 13 14.29 1.75 0.19
C ILE A 13 13.60 1.64 1.55
N VAL A 14 12.31 1.31 1.55
CA VAL A 14 11.52 1.08 2.77
C VAL A 14 10.83 -0.27 2.64
N SER A 15 11.38 -1.31 3.26
CA SER A 15 10.87 -2.67 3.05
C SER A 15 9.42 -2.84 3.55
N LEU A 16 8.64 -3.65 2.82
CA LEU A 16 7.26 -4.00 3.18
C LEU A 16 7.15 -4.53 4.62
N SER A 17 8.09 -5.39 5.03
CA SER A 17 8.10 -6.02 6.35
C SER A 17 8.43 -5.05 7.50
N ALA A 18 9.12 -3.95 7.23
CA ALA A 18 9.45 -2.94 8.23
C ALA A 18 8.45 -1.77 8.28
N ALA A 19 7.59 -1.63 7.27
CA ALA A 19 6.64 -0.52 7.16
C ALA A 19 5.20 -1.00 6.91
N GLY A 20 4.79 -1.20 5.64
CA GLY A 20 3.40 -1.47 5.28
C GLY A 20 2.74 -2.61 6.08
N ALA A 21 3.48 -3.69 6.35
CA ALA A 21 3.02 -4.79 7.19
C ALA A 21 2.74 -4.36 8.65
N TRP A 22 3.62 -3.56 9.24
CA TRP A 22 3.43 -3.03 10.59
C TRP A 22 2.27 -2.05 10.67
N THR A 23 2.11 -1.16 9.69
CA THR A 23 0.96 -0.24 9.64
C THR A 23 -0.36 -1.00 9.67
N ALA A 24 -0.46 -2.09 8.90
CA ALA A 24 -1.64 -2.93 8.86
C ALA A 24 -1.95 -3.63 10.19
N GLN A 25 -0.91 -3.98 10.96
CA GLN A 25 -1.05 -4.63 12.26
C GLN A 25 -1.40 -3.64 13.37
N LEU A 26 -0.79 -2.46 13.37
CA LEU A 26 -0.91 -1.48 14.46
C LEU A 26 -2.15 -0.60 14.34
N VAL A 27 -2.64 -0.35 13.13
CA VAL A 27 -3.81 0.50 12.90
C VAL A 27 -5.06 -0.37 12.81
N LYS A 28 -5.92 -0.31 13.84
CA LYS A 28 -7.11 -1.16 14.06
C LYS A 28 -8.06 -1.35 12.86
N ALA A 29 -8.09 -0.40 11.92
CA ALA A 29 -8.95 -0.45 10.72
C ALA A 29 -8.17 -0.22 9.42
N ALA A 30 -6.87 -0.54 9.41
CA ALA A 30 -6.06 -0.47 8.21
C ALA A 30 -6.27 -1.68 7.31
N ARG A 31 -6.39 -1.39 6.01
CA ARG A 31 -6.28 -2.36 4.92
C ARG A 31 -4.92 -2.17 4.27
N LEU A 32 -4.20 -3.27 4.02
CA LEU A 32 -2.94 -3.24 3.28
C LEU A 32 -3.15 -3.78 1.87
N VAL A 33 -2.75 -2.99 0.88
CA VAL A 33 -2.62 -3.41 -0.52
C VAL A 33 -1.14 -3.51 -0.84
N VAL A 34 -0.71 -4.70 -1.24
CA VAL A 34 0.65 -4.94 -1.70
C VAL A 34 0.66 -4.94 -3.23
N ILE A 35 1.49 -4.07 -3.79
CA ILE A 35 1.70 -3.93 -5.22
C ILE A 35 2.78 -4.93 -5.64
N LYS A 36 2.39 -6.00 -6.34
CA LYS A 36 3.29 -7.11 -6.69
C LYS A 36 4.40 -6.63 -7.62
N GLY A 37 5.65 -6.90 -7.27
CA GLY A 37 6.82 -6.42 -8.03
C GLY A 37 7.08 -4.91 -7.92
N GLY A 38 6.27 -4.18 -7.14
CA GLY A 38 6.33 -2.73 -7.06
C GLY A 38 7.58 -2.22 -6.32
N PRO A 39 8.32 -1.23 -6.85
CA PRO A 39 9.45 -0.57 -6.18
C PRO A 39 8.97 0.53 -5.21
N TYR A 40 9.88 1.27 -4.56
CA TYR A 40 9.50 2.38 -3.65
C TYR A 40 8.51 3.38 -4.26
N CYS A 41 8.74 3.77 -5.52
CA CYS A 41 7.91 4.77 -6.22
C CYS A 41 6.69 4.13 -6.93
N VAL A 42 5.91 3.30 -6.23
CA VAL A 42 4.71 2.64 -6.78
C VAL A 42 3.65 3.63 -7.26
N THR A 43 3.57 4.82 -6.65
CA THR A 43 2.60 5.87 -7.03
C THR A 43 2.79 6.38 -8.45
N TRP A 44 4.01 6.32 -8.98
CA TRP A 44 4.32 6.67 -10.36
C TRP A 44 4.40 5.43 -11.26
N MET A 45 5.20 4.44 -10.85
CA MET A 45 5.52 3.31 -11.73
C MET A 45 4.37 2.31 -11.88
N HIS A 46 3.46 2.20 -10.89
CA HIS A 46 2.30 1.32 -10.91
C HIS A 46 1.03 2.13 -10.59
N ALA A 47 0.92 3.30 -11.22
CA ALA A 47 -0.13 4.29 -10.95
C ALA A 47 -1.54 3.70 -11.12
N ASP A 48 -1.77 2.83 -12.11
CA ASP A 48 -3.09 2.23 -12.33
C ASP A 48 -3.54 1.35 -11.16
N GLU A 49 -2.65 0.53 -10.60
CA GLU A 49 -2.93 -0.32 -9.45
C GLU A 49 -3.18 0.52 -8.19
N VAL A 50 -2.36 1.55 -7.98
CA VAL A 50 -2.52 2.50 -6.87
C VAL A 50 -3.85 3.25 -6.97
N ASN A 51 -4.17 3.77 -8.16
CA ASN A 51 -5.42 4.50 -8.42
C ASN A 51 -6.64 3.61 -8.23
N ALA A 52 -6.59 2.36 -8.71
CA ALA A 52 -7.65 1.39 -8.49
C ALA A 52 -7.86 1.10 -6.99
N ALA A 53 -6.78 0.88 -6.24
CA ALA A 53 -6.85 0.67 -4.79
C ALA A 53 -7.44 1.88 -4.06
N LEU A 54 -7.02 3.10 -4.41
CA LEU A 54 -7.52 4.34 -3.83
C LEU A 54 -9.00 4.57 -4.14
N LEU A 55 -9.41 4.44 -5.41
CA LEU A 55 -10.81 4.62 -5.80
C LEU A 55 -11.72 3.58 -5.15
N ASN A 56 -11.27 2.33 -5.05
CA ASN A 56 -12.00 1.28 -4.34
C ASN A 56 -12.10 1.58 -2.84
N PHE A 57 -11.08 2.19 -2.24
CA PHE A 57 -11.12 2.59 -0.84
C PHE A 57 -12.10 3.74 -0.58
N LEU A 58 -12.10 4.77 -1.44
CA LEU A 58 -12.90 5.99 -1.27
C LEU A 58 -14.40 5.81 -1.57
N LYS A 59 -14.77 4.81 -2.38
CA LYS A 59 -16.17 4.50 -2.70
C LYS A 59 -16.89 3.75 -1.57
N ASN A 60 -16.17 3.32 -0.53
CA ASN A 60 -16.68 2.58 0.63
C ASN A 60 -16.55 3.43 1.90
#